data_AF-A0A7C8EI23-F1
#
_entry.id   AF-A0A7C8EI23-F1
#
_cell.length_a   1.000
_cell.length_b   1.000
_cell.length_c   1.000
_cell.angle_alpha   90.00
_cell.angle_beta   90.00
_cell.angle_gamma   90.00
#
_symmetry.space_group_name_H-M   'P 1'
#
loop_
_entity.id
_entity.type
_entity.pdbx_description
1 polymer ?
#
loop_
_entity_poly.entity_id
_entity_poly.type
_entity_poly.pdbx_seq_one_letter_code
_entity_poly.pdbx_strand_id
1 'polypeptide(L)'
;MTPNLQTPHAAQPLEPGKTDFIIDGHVDILHEMFKSHSNVPFEELTDLPVTLEKMKTADVIAAVAALYCPDIHNGAAAGDFLSKLVVYAERYLTGLFHIKSAEDLDDCIRQKKPGMIWLIENADGLLEFDRAKLSEASIKVAGLTHMGRNRIGDGNNVPFPEGLTSEGKALVKEL
;
A
#
# COMPACT_ATOMS: atom_id res chain seq x y z
N MET A 1 35.46 -31.33 -2.22
CA MET A 1 35.24 -30.03 -1.56
C MET A 1 33.76 -29.73 -1.66
N THR A 2 33.02 -29.91 -0.58
CA THR A 2 31.60 -29.58 -0.48
C THR A 2 31.47 -28.10 -0.10
N PRO A 3 30.56 -27.32 -0.72
CA PRO A 3 30.38 -25.92 -0.39
C PRO A 3 29.67 -25.80 0.97
N ASN A 4 30.21 -24.93 1.82
CA ASN A 4 29.62 -24.56 3.11
C ASN A 4 28.31 -23.81 2.85
N LEU A 5 27.17 -24.45 3.11
CA LEU A 5 25.88 -23.77 3.18
C LEU A 5 25.87 -22.94 4.48
N GLN A 6 26.04 -21.62 4.35
CA GLN A 6 25.76 -20.70 5.44
C GLN A 6 24.27 -20.80 5.76
N THR A 7 23.97 -21.24 6.97
CA THR A 7 22.64 -21.17 7.56
C THR A 7 22.24 -19.69 7.65
N PRO A 8 21.03 -19.31 7.20
CA PRO A 8 20.55 -17.96 7.38
C PRO A 8 20.44 -17.69 8.89
N HIS A 9 21.08 -16.63 9.35
CA HIS A 9 20.92 -16.17 10.72
C HIS A 9 19.46 -15.80 10.92
N ALA A 10 18.77 -16.55 11.78
CA ALA A 10 17.45 -16.17 12.25
C ALA A 10 17.55 -14.77 12.88
N ALA A 11 16.81 -13.80 12.32
CA ALA A 11 16.75 -12.46 12.86
C ALA A 11 16.28 -12.54 14.32
N GLN A 12 17.07 -12.00 15.24
CA GLN A 12 16.65 -11.89 16.64
C GLN A 12 15.53 -10.86 16.74
N PRO A 13 14.48 -11.10 17.55
CA PRO A 13 13.42 -10.12 17.77
C PRO A 13 14.01 -8.82 18.33
N LEU A 14 13.58 -7.68 17.78
CA LEU A 14 13.97 -6.37 18.29
C LEU A 14 13.35 -6.16 19.69
N GLU A 15 14.17 -5.71 20.64
CA GLU A 15 13.71 -5.31 21.97
C GLU A 15 12.74 -4.12 21.87
N PRO A 16 11.58 -4.14 22.56
CA PRO A 16 10.65 -3.03 22.54
C PRO A 16 11.26 -1.77 23.16
N GLY A 17 11.32 -0.66 22.41
CA GLY A 17 11.59 0.66 23.00
C GLY A 17 12.67 1.53 22.36
N LYS A 18 13.32 1.09 21.28
CA LYS A 18 14.07 1.97 20.37
C LYS A 18 14.24 1.27 19.03
N THR A 19 13.33 1.51 18.10
CA THR A 19 13.57 1.16 16.71
C THR A 19 14.33 2.31 16.08
N ASP A 20 15.44 2.03 15.40
CA ASP A 20 16.27 3.05 14.72
C ASP A 20 15.63 3.58 13.42
N PHE A 21 14.33 3.31 13.23
CA PHE A 21 13.56 3.68 12.05
C PHE A 21 12.06 3.71 12.38
N ILE A 22 11.30 4.43 11.55
CA ILE A 22 9.84 4.52 11.61
C ILE A 22 9.26 3.93 10.33
N ILE A 23 8.21 3.11 10.47
CA ILE A 23 7.36 2.70 9.36
C ILE A 23 5.97 3.26 9.63
N ASP A 24 5.44 4.02 8.67
CA ASP A 24 4.04 4.45 8.71
C ASP A 24 3.18 3.40 8.02
N GLY A 25 2.19 2.87 8.74
CA GLY A 25 1.31 1.80 8.28
C GLY A 25 0.21 2.26 7.32
N HIS A 26 -0.03 3.56 7.16
CA HIS A 26 -1.03 4.10 6.23
C HIS A 26 -0.83 5.59 5.95
N VAL A 27 -0.62 5.95 4.67
CA VAL A 27 -0.60 7.36 4.23
C VAL A 27 -1.42 7.57 2.95
N ASP A 28 -2.21 8.64 2.92
CA ASP A 28 -3.07 9.00 1.78
C ASP A 28 -2.36 9.87 0.73
N ILE A 29 -1.04 9.67 0.54
CA ILE A 29 -0.22 10.49 -0.37
C ILE A 29 -0.77 10.48 -1.79
N LEU A 30 -1.13 9.31 -2.32
CA LEU A 30 -1.61 9.23 -3.71
C LEU A 30 -2.94 9.97 -3.89
N HIS A 31 -3.83 9.94 -2.89
CA HIS A 31 -5.07 10.70 -2.93
C HIS A 31 -4.80 12.22 -3.00
N GLU A 32 -3.93 12.72 -2.12
CA GLU A 32 -3.56 14.13 -2.09
C GLU A 32 -2.87 14.58 -3.40
N MET A 33 -1.99 13.74 -3.95
CA MET A 33 -1.36 13.97 -5.26
C MET A 33 -2.41 14.01 -6.37
N PHE A 34 -3.31 13.03 -6.42
CA PHE A 34 -4.33 12.93 -7.46
C PHE A 34 -5.31 14.11 -7.44
N LYS A 35 -5.65 14.61 -6.24
CA LYS A 35 -6.61 15.68 -6.02
C LYS A 35 -6.03 17.09 -6.24
N SER A 36 -4.83 17.33 -5.73
CA SER A 36 -4.29 18.70 -5.59
C SER A 36 -3.08 18.97 -6.49
N HIS A 37 -2.41 17.94 -7.00
CA HIS A 37 -1.15 18.04 -7.74
C HIS A 37 -1.09 17.06 -8.91
N SER A 38 -2.20 16.96 -9.65
CA SER A 38 -2.37 15.96 -10.70
C SER A 38 -1.23 16.03 -11.72
N ASN A 39 -0.60 14.88 -11.97
CA ASN A 39 0.51 14.70 -12.91
C ASN A 39 1.86 15.31 -12.50
N VAL A 40 2.06 15.61 -11.22
CA VAL A 40 3.36 16.03 -10.68
C VAL A 40 4.04 14.84 -9.98
N PRO A 41 5.32 14.52 -10.27
CA PRO A 41 6.09 13.51 -9.56
C PRO A 41 6.20 13.79 -8.05
N PHE A 42 6.12 12.76 -7.21
CA PHE A 42 6.15 12.90 -5.75
C PHE A 42 7.42 13.60 -5.23
N GLU A 43 8.58 13.33 -5.81
CA GLU A 43 9.85 13.94 -5.43
C GLU A 43 9.93 15.46 -5.68
N GLU A 44 9.02 16.00 -6.50
CA GLU A 44 8.92 17.44 -6.75
C GLU A 44 7.99 18.15 -5.74
N LEU A 45 7.21 17.40 -4.96
CA LEU A 45 6.23 17.93 -4.02
C LEU A 45 6.86 18.23 -2.66
N THR A 46 6.76 19.48 -2.22
CA THR A 46 7.44 19.97 -1.00
C THR A 46 6.48 20.48 0.08
N ASP A 47 5.21 20.68 -0.25
CA ASP A 47 4.17 21.28 0.61
C ASP A 47 3.08 20.31 1.07
N LEU A 48 3.15 19.03 0.68
CA LEU A 48 2.25 17.99 1.18
C LEU A 48 2.49 17.67 2.66
N PRO A 49 1.50 17.10 3.38
CA PRO A 49 1.70 16.60 4.75
C PRO A 49 2.87 15.62 4.85
N VAL A 50 3.00 14.71 3.86
CA VAL A 50 4.14 13.81 3.70
C VAL A 50 4.90 14.16 2.42
N THR A 51 6.22 14.35 2.54
CA THR A 51 7.13 14.61 1.42
C THR A 51 8.40 13.78 1.60
N LEU A 52 9.16 13.58 0.53
CA LEU A 52 10.43 12.87 0.60
C LEU A 52 11.41 13.50 1.61
N GLU A 53 11.48 14.84 1.65
CA GLU A 53 12.30 15.60 2.61
C GLU A 53 11.88 15.31 4.06
N LYS A 54 10.56 15.35 4.34
CA LYS A 54 10.02 15.10 5.67
C LYS A 54 10.25 13.65 6.11
N MET A 55 10.06 12.69 5.22
CA MET A 55 10.34 11.27 5.51
C MET A 55 11.81 11.06 5.90
N LYS A 56 12.75 11.64 5.12
CA LYS A 56 14.19 11.58 5.43
C LYS A 56 14.53 12.23 6.77
N THR A 57 13.99 13.42 7.03
CA THR A 57 14.29 14.19 8.24
C THR A 57 13.75 13.52 9.51
N ALA A 58 12.64 12.78 9.39
CA ALA A 58 12.00 12.08 10.50
C ALA A 58 12.42 10.61 10.62
N ASP A 59 13.43 10.14 9.87
CA ASP A 59 13.86 8.73 9.83
C ASP A 59 12.71 7.75 9.52
N VAL A 60 11.74 8.18 8.69
CA VAL A 60 10.68 7.30 8.16
C VAL A 60 11.25 6.50 6.99
N ILE A 61 11.45 5.21 7.24
CA ILE A 61 12.08 4.31 6.27
C ILE A 61 11.09 3.74 5.26
N ALA A 62 9.84 3.57 5.65
CA ALA A 62 8.80 3.09 4.76
C ALA A 62 7.47 3.75 5.11
N ALA A 63 6.67 4.00 4.08
CA ALA A 63 5.28 4.36 4.21
C ALA A 63 4.41 3.44 3.37
N VAL A 64 3.29 3.01 3.92
CA VAL A 64 2.28 2.24 3.18
C VAL A 64 1.35 3.23 2.48
N ALA A 65 1.53 3.43 1.18
CA ALA A 65 0.77 4.37 0.38
C ALA A 65 -0.57 3.77 -0.07
N ALA A 66 -1.66 4.42 0.31
CA ALA A 66 -3.01 3.98 -0.03
C ALA A 66 -3.37 4.32 -1.48
N LEU A 67 -3.69 3.30 -2.27
CA LEU A 67 -4.47 3.36 -3.49
C LEU A 67 -5.95 3.45 -3.08
N TYR A 68 -6.36 4.62 -2.61
CA TYR A 68 -7.70 4.85 -2.10
C TYR A 68 -8.75 4.88 -3.23
N CYS A 69 -9.70 3.94 -3.16
CA CYS A 69 -10.90 3.90 -4.00
C CYS A 69 -12.09 4.52 -3.26
N PRO A 70 -12.54 5.75 -3.60
CA PRO A 70 -13.72 6.35 -2.99
C PRO A 70 -14.99 5.49 -3.15
N ASP A 71 -15.84 5.49 -2.12
CA ASP A 71 -17.11 4.72 -2.11
C ASP A 71 -18.02 5.02 -3.31
N ILE A 72 -17.93 6.23 -3.87
CA ILE A 72 -18.67 6.64 -5.08
C ILE A 72 -18.32 5.79 -6.33
N HIS A 73 -17.22 5.04 -6.29
CA HIS A 73 -16.76 4.16 -7.36
C HIS A 73 -17.06 2.68 -7.10
N ASN A 74 -17.72 2.33 -5.98
CA ASN A 74 -18.13 0.96 -5.71
C ASN A 74 -19.06 0.40 -6.80
N GLY A 75 -19.04 -0.92 -6.98
CA GLY A 75 -19.79 -1.62 -8.02
C GLY A 75 -19.02 -1.69 -9.35
N ALA A 76 -19.74 -1.54 -10.46
CA ALA A 76 -19.21 -1.81 -11.81
C ALA A 76 -18.03 -0.92 -12.25
N ALA A 77 -17.79 0.20 -11.58
CA ALA A 77 -16.67 1.09 -11.90
C ALA A 77 -15.39 0.80 -11.08
N ALA A 78 -15.47 -0.08 -10.08
CA ALA A 78 -14.42 -0.20 -9.08
C ALA A 78 -13.11 -0.75 -9.66
N GLY A 79 -13.18 -1.74 -10.55
CA GLY A 79 -12.00 -2.34 -11.20
C GLY A 79 -11.26 -1.35 -12.12
N ASP A 80 -12.00 -0.56 -12.89
CA ASP A 80 -11.44 0.48 -13.76
C ASP A 80 -10.79 1.60 -12.95
N PHE A 81 -11.40 1.99 -11.83
CA PHE A 81 -10.84 3.02 -10.96
C PHE A 81 -9.54 2.54 -10.31
N LEU A 82 -9.51 1.32 -9.77
CA LEU A 82 -8.28 0.72 -9.24
C LEU A 82 -7.18 0.65 -10.31
N SER A 83 -7.53 0.29 -11.56
CA SER A 83 -6.55 0.26 -12.67
C SER A 83 -5.94 1.63 -12.93
N LYS A 84 -6.75 2.69 -12.87
CA LYS A 84 -6.27 4.07 -13.01
C LYS A 84 -5.33 4.47 -11.89
N LEU A 85 -5.63 4.07 -10.65
CA LEU A 85 -4.77 4.37 -9.49
C LEU A 85 -3.41 3.67 -9.60
N VAL A 86 -3.38 2.40 -10.01
CA VAL A 86 -2.12 1.66 -10.21
C VAL A 86 -1.25 2.36 -11.26
N VAL A 87 -1.83 2.67 -12.42
CA VAL A 87 -1.11 3.38 -13.50
C VAL A 87 -0.63 4.77 -13.02
N TYR A 88 -1.44 5.47 -12.24
CA TYR A 88 -1.07 6.76 -11.69
C TYR A 88 0.09 6.65 -10.68
N ALA A 89 0.04 5.66 -9.79
CA ALA A 89 1.10 5.39 -8.82
C ALA A 89 2.42 5.03 -9.50
N GLU A 90 2.39 4.13 -10.49
CA GLU A 90 3.57 3.76 -11.28
C GLU A 90 4.24 4.97 -11.95
N ARG A 91 3.43 5.93 -12.39
CA ARG A 91 3.91 7.08 -13.15
C ARG A 91 4.39 8.24 -12.29
N TYR A 92 3.74 8.49 -11.16
CA TYR A 92 3.93 9.73 -10.40
C TYR A 92 4.42 9.53 -8.97
N LEU A 93 4.25 8.34 -8.38
CA LEU A 93 4.77 8.05 -7.05
C LEU A 93 6.25 7.64 -7.15
N THR A 94 7.08 8.57 -7.59
CA THR A 94 8.50 8.40 -7.91
C THR A 94 9.40 8.95 -6.78
N GLY A 95 10.73 8.80 -6.91
CA GLY A 95 11.72 9.23 -5.90
C GLY A 95 11.84 8.38 -4.63
N LEU A 96 10.90 7.46 -4.41
CA LEU A 96 10.86 6.49 -3.32
C LEU A 96 11.13 5.08 -3.87
N PHE A 97 11.72 4.20 -3.08
CA PHE A 97 11.92 2.80 -3.49
C PHE A 97 10.63 1.99 -3.32
N HIS A 98 10.13 1.36 -4.37
CA HIS A 98 8.97 0.48 -4.26
C HIS A 98 9.40 -0.85 -3.62
N ILE A 99 8.97 -1.06 -2.38
CA ILE A 99 9.25 -2.23 -1.56
C ILE A 99 8.28 -3.35 -1.94
N LYS A 100 8.80 -4.43 -2.52
CA LYS A 100 8.03 -5.58 -3.03
C LYS A 100 8.24 -6.85 -2.22
N SER A 101 9.26 -6.88 -1.36
CA SER A 101 9.60 -8.01 -0.51
C SER A 101 10.17 -7.59 0.86
N ALA A 102 10.43 -8.56 1.73
CA ALA A 102 11.10 -8.31 3.01
C ALA A 102 12.55 -7.85 2.80
N GLU A 103 13.25 -8.41 1.81
CA GLU A 103 14.61 -8.03 1.44
C GLU A 103 14.69 -6.58 0.96
N ASP A 104 13.69 -6.12 0.20
CA ASP A 104 13.57 -4.72 -0.20
C ASP A 104 13.42 -3.77 1.01
N LEU A 105 12.67 -4.19 2.03
CA LEU A 105 12.50 -3.44 3.27
C LEU A 105 13.79 -3.42 4.09
N ASP A 106 14.47 -4.55 4.22
CA ASP A 106 15.77 -4.66 4.89
C ASP A 106 16.82 -3.78 4.20
N ASP A 107 16.78 -3.70 2.87
CA ASP A 107 17.62 -2.82 2.07
C ASP A 107 17.33 -1.35 2.34
N CYS A 108 16.06 -0.95 2.46
CA CYS A 108 15.68 0.40 2.87
C CYS A 108 16.24 0.73 4.25
N ILE A 109 16.03 -0.14 5.23
CA ILE A 109 16.52 0.01 6.62
C ILE A 109 18.04 0.16 6.63
N ARG A 110 18.77 -0.73 5.97
CA ARG A 110 20.24 -0.74 5.93
C ARG A 110 20.81 0.51 5.25
N GLN A 111 20.16 0.99 4.19
CA GLN A 111 20.62 2.13 3.40
C GLN A 111 20.08 3.47 3.90
N LYS A 112 19.19 3.47 4.91
CA LYS A 112 18.43 4.65 5.34
C LYS A 112 17.73 5.35 4.17
N LYS A 113 17.21 4.56 3.24
CA LYS A 113 16.53 5.05 2.03
C LYS A 113 15.02 4.88 2.22
N PRO A 114 14.23 5.98 2.18
CA PRO A 114 12.79 5.88 2.22
C PRO A 114 12.22 5.06 1.05
N GLY A 115 11.33 4.13 1.38
CA GLY A 115 10.58 3.34 0.43
C GLY A 115 9.07 3.41 0.66
N MET A 116 8.33 2.72 -0.20
CA MET A 116 6.88 2.62 -0.14
C MET A 116 6.41 1.19 -0.34
N ILE A 117 5.32 0.84 0.33
CA ILE A 117 4.53 -0.35 0.05
C ILE A 117 3.18 0.14 -0.46
N TRP A 118 2.61 -0.50 -1.48
CA TRP A 118 1.26 -0.16 -1.93
C TRP A 118 0.19 -0.97 -1.20
N LEU A 119 -0.85 -0.26 -0.79
CA LEU A 119 -2.04 -0.81 -0.16
C LEU A 119 -3.26 -0.42 -0.97
N ILE A 120 -4.18 -1.34 -1.23
CA ILE A 120 -5.50 -0.99 -1.76
C ILE A 120 -6.39 -0.62 -0.58
N GLU A 121 -6.99 0.56 -0.59
CA GLU A 121 -8.00 0.94 0.39
C GLU A 121 -9.37 1.00 -0.29
N ASN A 122 -10.34 0.28 0.27
CA ASN A 122 -11.62 -0.07 -0.35
C ASN A 122 -11.44 -0.97 -1.59
N ALA A 123 -11.32 -2.27 -1.35
CA ALA A 123 -10.90 -3.24 -2.35
C ALA A 123 -12.01 -3.75 -3.29
N ASP A 124 -13.15 -3.06 -3.44
CA ASP A 124 -14.26 -3.51 -4.30
C ASP A 124 -13.80 -3.87 -5.73
N GLY A 125 -12.83 -3.11 -6.25
CA GLY A 125 -12.23 -3.35 -7.57
C GLY A 125 -11.54 -4.70 -7.70
N LEU A 126 -11.06 -5.30 -6.60
CA LEU A 126 -10.42 -6.62 -6.61
C LEU A 126 -11.38 -7.74 -7.04
N LEU A 127 -12.69 -7.57 -7.00
CA LEU A 127 -13.60 -8.60 -7.54
C LEU A 127 -13.46 -8.78 -9.05
N GLU A 128 -12.94 -7.78 -9.76
CA GLU A 128 -12.81 -7.74 -11.22
C GLU A 128 -11.37 -7.52 -11.69
N PHE A 129 -10.48 -7.10 -10.79
CA PHE A 129 -9.12 -6.73 -11.13
C PHE A 129 -8.28 -7.93 -11.60
N ASP A 130 -7.51 -7.72 -12.66
CA ASP A 130 -6.60 -8.71 -13.22
C ASP A 130 -5.52 -9.11 -12.20
N ARG A 131 -5.50 -10.39 -11.82
CA ARG A 131 -4.55 -10.96 -10.86
C ARG A 131 -3.11 -10.89 -11.32
N ALA A 132 -2.85 -10.99 -12.63
CA ALA A 132 -1.51 -10.85 -13.18
C ALA A 132 -0.98 -9.43 -12.96
N LYS A 133 -1.83 -8.42 -13.21
CA LYS A 133 -1.49 -7.01 -12.95
C LYS A 133 -1.30 -6.72 -11.46
N LEU A 134 -2.13 -7.30 -10.59
CA LEU A 134 -1.97 -7.17 -9.14
C LEU A 134 -0.61 -7.72 -8.68
N SER A 135 -0.22 -8.87 -9.22
CA SER A 135 1.08 -9.49 -8.94
C SER A 135 2.25 -8.68 -9.50
N GLU A 136 2.14 -8.15 -10.72
CA GLU A 136 3.16 -7.31 -11.35
C GLU A 136 3.38 -6.01 -10.57
N ALA A 137 2.27 -5.36 -10.17
CA ALA A 137 2.27 -4.19 -9.30
C ALA A 137 2.78 -4.49 -7.88
N SER A 138 2.94 -5.76 -7.51
CA SER A 138 3.48 -6.20 -6.21
C SER A 138 2.70 -5.68 -5.00
N ILE A 139 1.39 -5.47 -5.16
CA ILE A 139 0.50 -5.04 -4.09
C ILE A 139 0.20 -6.25 -3.19
N LYS A 140 0.49 -6.14 -1.90
CA LYS A 140 0.35 -7.24 -0.92
C LYS A 140 -0.62 -6.95 0.21
N VAL A 141 -1.14 -5.72 0.29
CA VAL A 141 -2.04 -5.31 1.37
C VAL A 141 -3.32 -4.73 0.76
N ALA A 142 -4.46 -5.16 1.29
CA ALA A 142 -5.76 -4.66 0.87
C ALA A 142 -6.69 -4.47 2.08
N GLY A 143 -7.16 -3.24 2.28
CA GLY A 143 -8.31 -2.91 3.09
C GLY A 143 -9.59 -3.22 2.32
N LEU A 144 -10.36 -4.19 2.80
CA LEU A 144 -11.51 -4.73 2.08
C LEU A 144 -12.63 -3.72 1.86
N THR A 145 -12.86 -2.84 2.83
CA THR A 145 -13.91 -1.82 2.85
C THR A 145 -13.34 -0.49 3.36
N HIS A 146 -14.08 0.60 3.18
CA HIS A 146 -13.78 1.90 3.77
C HIS A 146 -14.96 2.35 4.63
N MET A 147 -15.69 3.40 4.24
CA MET A 147 -16.78 3.94 5.04
C MET A 147 -18.10 3.22 4.80
N GLY A 148 -18.51 3.15 3.54
CA GLY A 148 -19.77 2.56 3.12
C GLY A 148 -19.67 1.06 2.85
N ARG A 149 -20.81 0.48 2.45
CA ARG A 149 -20.88 -0.89 1.94
C ARG A 149 -20.30 -0.93 0.53
N ASN A 150 -19.58 -2.00 0.23
CA ASN A 150 -19.21 -2.39 -1.12
C ASN A 150 -19.66 -3.84 -1.38
N ARG A 151 -19.30 -4.42 -2.53
CA ARG A 151 -19.71 -5.80 -2.85
C ARG A 151 -18.99 -6.87 -2.01
N ILE A 152 -17.92 -6.52 -1.30
CA ILE A 152 -17.12 -7.41 -0.45
C ILE A 152 -17.69 -7.45 0.98
N GLY A 153 -18.17 -6.32 1.51
CA GLY A 153 -18.70 -6.26 2.86
C GLY A 153 -19.08 -4.87 3.33
N ASP A 154 -19.30 -4.78 4.64
CA ASP A 154 -19.64 -3.53 5.33
C ASP A 154 -18.41 -2.70 5.72
N GLY A 155 -18.46 -1.41 5.41
CA GLY A 155 -17.53 -0.41 5.89
C GLY A 155 -17.81 0.02 7.33
N ASN A 156 -16.90 0.83 7.88
CA ASN A 156 -16.92 1.23 9.29
C ASN A 156 -18.11 2.15 9.65
N ASN A 157 -18.77 2.76 8.67
CA ASN A 157 -19.89 3.68 8.85
C ASN A 157 -21.24 3.06 8.43
N VAL A 158 -21.29 1.75 8.16
CA VAL A 158 -22.54 1.07 7.85
C VAL A 158 -23.35 0.81 9.12
N PRO A 159 -24.61 1.29 9.21
CA PRO A 159 -25.47 0.96 10.33
C PRO A 159 -25.87 -0.53 10.28
N PHE A 160 -25.74 -1.23 11.41
CA PHE A 160 -26.06 -2.66 11.56
C PHE A 160 -25.27 -3.56 10.57
N PRO A 161 -23.93 -3.62 10.68
CA PRO A 161 -23.12 -4.41 9.76
C PRO A 161 -23.36 -5.91 9.95
N GLU A 162 -23.42 -6.62 8.82
CA GLU A 162 -23.49 -8.07 8.69
C GLU A 162 -22.10 -8.68 8.35
N GLY A 163 -21.13 -7.83 8.03
CA GLY A 163 -19.73 -8.21 7.81
C GLY A 163 -19.42 -8.48 6.34
N LEU A 164 -18.72 -9.60 6.07
CA LEU A 164 -18.35 -9.99 4.71
C LEU A 164 -19.52 -10.64 3.97
N THR A 165 -19.72 -10.24 2.72
CA THR A 165 -20.61 -10.91 1.77
C THR A 165 -20.07 -12.29 1.38
N SER A 166 -20.83 -13.05 0.60
CA SER A 166 -20.38 -14.32 0.03
C SER A 166 -19.18 -14.11 -0.89
N GLU A 167 -19.22 -13.07 -1.71
CA GLU A 167 -18.16 -12.62 -2.61
C GLU A 167 -16.92 -12.20 -1.82
N GLY A 168 -17.08 -11.43 -0.74
CA GLY A 168 -15.96 -11.03 0.10
C GLY A 168 -15.28 -12.20 0.81
N LYS A 169 -16.06 -13.18 1.29
CA LYS A 169 -15.51 -14.43 1.85
C LYS A 169 -14.77 -15.26 0.81
N ALA A 170 -15.23 -15.27 -0.44
CA ALA A 170 -14.54 -15.94 -1.52
C ALA A 170 -13.20 -15.25 -1.85
N LEU A 171 -13.21 -13.92 -1.94
CA LEU A 171 -12.02 -13.12 -2.18
C LEU A 171 -10.96 -13.31 -1.08
N VAL A 172 -11.34 -13.27 0.21
CA VAL A 172 -10.39 -13.47 1.32
C VAL A 172 -9.75 -14.85 1.32
N LYS A 173 -10.39 -15.87 0.74
CA LYS A 173 -9.78 -17.20 0.59
C LYS A 173 -8.80 -17.29 -0.58
N GLU A 174 -8.93 -16.39 -1.54
CA GLU A 174 -8.08 -16.31 -2.72
C GLU A 174 -6.77 -15.56 -2.43
N LEU A 175 -6.85 -14.51 -1.60
CA LEU A 175 -5.73 -13.69 -1.16
C LEU A 175 -4.87 -14.40 -0.11
#